data_AF-A0A3D8I8J7-F1
#
_entry.id   AF-A0A3D8I8J7-F1
#
_cell.length_a   1.000
_cell.length_b   1.000
_cell.length_c   1.000
_cell.angle_alpha   90.00
_cell.angle_beta   90.00
_cell.angle_gamma   90.00
#
_symmetry.space_group_name_H-M   'P 1'
#
loop_
_entity.id
_entity.type
_entity.pdbx_description
1 polymer ?
#
loop_
_entity_poly.entity_id
_entity_poly.type
_entity_poly.pdbx_seq_one_letter_code
_entity_poly.pdbx_strand_id
1 'polypeptide(L)'
;MDLVGSSTQLIATAFTFGLSALAFAYLPFIFTLVNGMLKANSGHNSHSYSVLSVFIMAFIVHFISCVAFMLGIKMLDVLGALYEEDYLQNKIFSIFWTRGENNVFSLVNASGSMEDKGAYLQLYIVQVISDWLMIIGFWVVFFTALSYAFIQTKRDVMQFNLISFLVWLIIANIIGYFVYFLWAKIATLALFIPDSDLISKAIETYQIALN
;
A
#
# COMPACT_ATOMS: atom_id res chain seq x y z
N MET A 1 -4.92 -4.16 -38.05
CA MET A 1 -3.97 -5.08 -37.41
C MET A 1 -4.05 -4.74 -35.94
N ASP A 2 -4.95 -5.45 -35.25
CA ASP A 2 -5.41 -5.10 -33.92
C ASP A 2 -4.34 -5.41 -32.89
N LEU A 3 -3.63 -4.39 -32.44
CA LEU A 3 -2.81 -4.43 -31.22
C LEU A 3 -3.65 -4.13 -29.97
N VAL A 4 -4.95 -4.46 -30.02
CA VAL A 4 -5.77 -4.58 -28.81
C VAL A 4 -5.52 -5.99 -28.30
N GLY A 5 -4.70 -6.12 -27.26
CA GLY A 5 -4.41 -7.41 -26.63
C GLY A 5 -5.70 -8.15 -26.27
N SER A 6 -5.66 -9.49 -26.22
CA SER A 6 -6.84 -10.29 -25.86
C SER A 6 -7.39 -9.86 -24.50
N SER A 7 -8.68 -10.08 -24.25
CA SER A 7 -9.30 -9.78 -22.96
C SER A 7 -8.54 -10.42 -21.78
N THR A 8 -8.06 -11.65 -21.94
CA THR A 8 -7.13 -12.33 -21.03
C THR A 8 -5.87 -11.52 -20.76
N GLN A 9 -5.23 -10.99 -21.80
CA GLN A 9 -4.01 -10.19 -21.68
C GLN A 9 -4.27 -8.88 -20.94
N LEU A 10 -5.41 -8.23 -21.15
CA LEU A 10 -5.80 -7.01 -20.42
C LEU A 10 -5.93 -7.29 -18.92
N ILE A 11 -6.61 -8.38 -18.55
CA ILE A 11 -6.79 -8.79 -17.15
C ILE A 11 -5.43 -9.14 -16.53
N ALA A 12 -4.58 -9.90 -17.23
CA ALA A 12 -3.24 -10.25 -16.76
C ALA A 12 -2.32 -9.02 -16.60
N THR A 13 -2.48 -8.02 -17.48
CA THR A 13 -1.78 -6.74 -17.39
C THR A 13 -2.23 -5.96 -16.16
N ALA A 14 -3.54 -5.90 -15.89
CA ALA A 14 -4.11 -5.29 -14.69
C ALA A 14 -3.64 -5.97 -13.40
N PHE A 15 -3.59 -7.30 -13.39
CA PHE A 15 -2.99 -8.06 -12.30
C PHE A 15 -1.52 -7.65 -12.07
N THR A 16 -0.70 -7.64 -13.12
CA THR A 16 0.75 -7.40 -13.01
C THR A 16 1.06 -5.99 -12.52
N PHE A 17 0.43 -4.98 -13.12
CA PHE A 17 0.66 -3.59 -12.74
C PHE A 17 0.00 -3.24 -11.40
N GLY A 18 -1.18 -3.79 -11.10
CA GLY A 18 -1.82 -3.63 -9.80
C GLY A 18 -1.01 -4.23 -8.65
N LEU A 19 -0.52 -5.47 -8.82
CA LEU A 19 0.37 -6.11 -7.85
C LEU A 19 1.68 -5.33 -7.65
N SER A 20 2.26 -4.83 -8.75
CA SER A 20 3.46 -4.00 -8.69
C SER A 20 3.19 -2.71 -7.93
N ALA A 21 2.08 -2.02 -8.19
CA ALA A 21 1.71 -0.81 -7.49
C ALA A 21 1.55 -1.05 -5.97
N LEU A 22 0.92 -2.15 -5.58
CA LEU A 22 0.83 -2.57 -4.18
C LEU A 22 2.22 -2.83 -3.57
N ALA A 23 3.08 -3.55 -4.29
CA ALA A 23 4.43 -3.85 -3.82
C ALA A 23 5.23 -2.55 -3.55
N PHE A 24 5.19 -1.60 -4.49
CA PHE A 24 5.89 -0.32 -4.35
C PHE A 24 5.27 0.61 -3.31
N ALA A 25 3.97 0.50 -3.03
CA ALA A 25 3.27 1.31 -2.02
C ALA A 25 3.41 0.76 -0.59
N TYR A 26 3.43 -0.57 -0.40
CA TYR A 26 3.40 -1.18 0.94
C TYR A 26 4.76 -1.71 1.40
N LEU A 27 5.51 -2.42 0.55
CA LEU A 27 6.72 -3.14 0.99
C LEU A 27 7.82 -2.21 1.53
N PRO A 28 8.18 -1.10 0.86
CA PRO A 28 9.26 -0.25 1.35
C PRO A 28 8.92 0.39 2.71
N PHE A 29 7.65 0.74 2.92
CA PHE A 29 7.16 1.30 4.18
C PHE A 29 7.24 0.26 5.30
N ILE A 30 6.62 -0.91 5.13
CA ILE A 30 6.59 -1.97 6.14
C ILE A 30 8.01 -2.46 6.46
N PHE A 31 8.84 -2.70 5.44
CA PHE A 31 10.22 -3.14 5.62
C PHE A 31 11.05 -2.16 6.44
N THR A 32 10.88 -0.85 6.17
CA THR A 32 11.60 0.19 6.92
C THR A 32 11.13 0.27 8.38
N LEU A 33 9.82 0.12 8.64
CA LEU A 33 9.29 0.08 10.01
C LEU A 33 9.83 -1.12 10.80
N VAL A 34 9.80 -2.32 10.20
CA VAL A 34 10.30 -3.55 10.85
C VAL A 34 11.80 -3.45 11.13
N ASN A 35 12.61 -3.01 10.17
CA ASN A 35 14.05 -2.83 10.38
C ASN A 35 14.36 -1.74 11.41
N GLY A 36 13.58 -0.66 11.41
CA GLY A 36 13.66 0.38 12.44
C GLY A 36 13.47 -0.19 13.83
N MET A 37 12.44 -1.04 14.01
CA MET A 37 12.16 -1.71 15.29
C MET A 37 13.30 -2.65 15.71
N LEU A 38 13.80 -3.48 14.80
CA LEU A 38 14.92 -4.39 15.08
C LEU A 38 16.18 -3.63 15.52
N LYS A 39 16.47 -2.50 14.87
CA LYS A 39 17.62 -1.64 15.20
C LYS A 39 17.44 -0.88 16.51
N ALA A 40 16.21 -0.51 16.87
CA ALA A 40 15.91 0.12 18.15
C ALA A 40 16.09 -0.86 19.34
N ASN A 41 15.91 -2.15 19.11
CA ASN A 41 16.03 -3.19 20.14
C ASN A 41 17.47 -3.71 20.36
N SER A 42 18.43 -3.42 19.46
CA SER A 42 19.77 -4.03 19.49
C SER A 42 20.78 -3.41 20.49
N GLY A 43 20.36 -2.43 21.28
CA GLY A 43 20.89 -2.16 22.63
C GLY A 43 22.33 -1.63 22.79
N HIS A 44 23.26 -1.81 21.85
CA HIS A 44 24.65 -1.43 22.03
C HIS A 44 25.23 -0.78 20.76
N ASN A 45 25.65 0.48 20.85
CA ASN A 45 26.31 1.29 19.82
C ASN A 45 25.50 1.81 18.62
N SER A 46 24.20 1.53 18.52
CA SER A 46 23.38 2.21 17.51
C SER A 46 22.99 3.62 18.01
N HIS A 47 23.36 4.67 17.28
CA HIS A 47 22.77 6.00 17.46
C HIS A 47 21.25 5.82 17.60
N SER A 48 20.72 6.21 18.74
CA SER A 48 19.32 6.01 19.11
C SER A 48 18.42 6.71 18.10
N TYR A 49 17.91 5.99 17.10
CA TYR A 49 16.90 6.53 16.20
C TYR A 49 15.63 6.75 17.01
N SER A 50 15.21 8.00 17.13
CA SER A 50 13.93 8.34 17.74
C SER A 50 12.79 7.70 16.96
N VAL A 51 11.66 7.45 17.63
CA VAL A 51 10.40 6.96 17.01
C VAL A 51 10.07 7.79 15.76
N LEU A 52 10.18 9.11 15.90
CA LEU A 52 9.99 10.06 14.81
C LEU A 52 10.93 9.79 13.63
N SER A 53 12.22 9.54 13.88
CA SER A 53 13.19 9.27 12.82
C SER A 53 12.86 7.99 12.03
N VAL A 54 12.34 6.95 12.68
CA VAL A 54 11.98 5.70 11.99
C VAL A 54 10.75 5.91 11.11
N PHE A 55 9.73 6.57 11.64
CA PHE A 55 8.54 6.89 10.85
C PHE A 55 8.84 7.83 9.68
N ILE A 56 9.68 8.86 9.88
CA ILE A 56 10.12 9.76 8.80
C ILE A 56 10.91 8.98 7.76
N MET A 57 11.84 8.11 8.16
CA MET A 57 12.62 7.31 7.20
C MET A 57 11.71 6.38 6.40
N ALA A 58 10.76 5.71 7.06
CA ALA A 58 9.79 4.85 6.38
C ALA A 58 8.95 5.65 5.38
N PHE A 59 8.53 6.85 5.74
CA PHE A 59 7.82 7.75 4.83
C PHE A 59 8.67 8.20 3.64
N ILE A 60 9.94 8.56 3.85
CA ILE A 60 10.84 8.98 2.76
C ILE A 60 11.06 7.84 1.75
N VAL A 61 11.35 6.63 2.25
CA VAL A 61 11.58 5.46 1.40
C VAL A 61 10.31 5.10 0.62
N HIS A 62 9.14 5.15 1.27
CA HIS A 62 7.84 5.01 0.62
C HIS A 62 7.62 6.06 -0.47
N PHE A 63 7.84 7.34 -0.15
CA PHE A 63 7.63 8.45 -1.06
C PHE A 63 8.48 8.30 -2.33
N ILE A 64 9.77 8.00 -2.18
CA ILE A 64 10.68 7.77 -3.30
C ILE A 64 10.20 6.58 -4.14
N SER A 65 9.82 5.48 -3.50
CA SER A 65 9.31 4.29 -4.18
C SER A 65 8.04 4.59 -5.00
N CYS A 66 7.06 5.26 -4.40
CA CYS A 66 5.83 5.67 -5.08
C CYS A 66 6.10 6.62 -6.25
N VAL A 67 6.97 7.62 -6.07
CA VAL A 67 7.35 8.54 -7.15
C VAL A 67 8.05 7.80 -8.28
N ALA A 68 8.99 6.90 -7.97
CA ALA A 68 9.68 6.10 -8.97
C ALA A 68 8.71 5.20 -9.76
N PHE A 69 7.75 4.57 -9.08
CA PHE A 69 6.72 3.76 -9.73
C PHE A 69 5.82 4.61 -10.63
N MET A 70 5.31 5.76 -10.14
CA MET A 70 4.48 6.67 -10.94
C MET A 70 5.22 7.16 -12.18
N LEU A 71 6.50 7.55 -12.04
CA LEU A 71 7.33 7.95 -13.18
C LEU A 71 7.52 6.80 -14.17
N GLY A 72 7.72 5.58 -13.68
CA GLY A 72 7.81 4.38 -14.51
C GLY A 72 6.53 4.15 -15.32
N ILE A 73 5.36 4.22 -14.69
CA ILE A 73 4.06 4.10 -15.38
C ILE A 73 3.88 5.20 -16.42
N LYS A 74 4.11 6.46 -16.05
CA LYS A 74 4.00 7.59 -17.00
C LYS A 74 4.95 7.45 -18.18
N MET A 75 6.18 6.99 -17.94
CA MET A 75 7.13 6.74 -19.02
C MET A 75 6.66 5.62 -19.93
N LEU A 76 6.10 4.53 -19.38
CA LEU A 76 5.52 3.44 -20.17
C LEU A 76 4.30 3.91 -20.98
N ASP A 77 3.45 4.76 -20.40
CA ASP A 77 2.33 5.37 -21.12
C ASP A 77 2.82 6.22 -22.28
N VAL A 78 3.83 7.08 -22.08
CA VAL A 78 4.41 7.92 -23.14
C VAL A 78 5.07 7.08 -24.24
N LEU A 79 5.82 6.03 -23.86
CA LEU A 79 6.48 5.14 -24.82
C LEU A 79 5.48 4.24 -25.57
N GLY A 80 4.36 3.91 -24.92
CA GLY A 80 3.27 3.10 -25.47
C GLY A 80 2.17 3.90 -26.17
N ALA A 81 2.25 5.23 -26.20
CA ALA A 81 1.22 6.18 -26.65
C ALA A 81 0.89 6.13 -28.16
N LEU A 82 1.21 5.05 -28.87
CA LEU A 82 0.88 4.90 -30.28
C LEU A 82 -0.63 4.76 -30.54
N TYR A 83 -1.45 4.46 -29.52
CA TYR A 83 -2.87 4.12 -29.71
C TYR A 83 -3.86 4.76 -28.70
N GLU A 84 -3.47 5.01 -27.45
CA GLU A 84 -4.36 5.58 -26.41
C GLU A 84 -3.51 6.33 -25.37
N GLU A 85 -3.84 7.60 -25.08
CA GLU A 85 -3.15 8.38 -24.03
C GLU A 85 -3.48 7.82 -22.64
N ASP A 86 -2.48 7.77 -21.75
CA ASP A 86 -2.62 7.31 -20.35
C ASP A 86 -3.27 5.92 -20.21
N TYR A 87 -2.95 5.01 -21.14
CA TYR A 87 -3.52 3.66 -21.21
C TYR A 87 -3.41 2.87 -19.90
N LEU A 88 -2.22 2.84 -19.28
CA LEU A 88 -2.02 2.12 -18.02
C LEU A 88 -2.81 2.78 -16.88
N GLN A 89 -2.69 4.11 -16.75
CA GLN A 89 -3.34 4.88 -15.69
C GLN A 89 -4.86 4.78 -15.73
N ASN A 90 -5.47 5.00 -16.90
CA ASN A 90 -6.92 5.14 -17.01
C ASN A 90 -7.62 3.80 -17.27
N LYS A 91 -6.99 2.90 -18.02
CA LYS A 91 -7.62 1.63 -18.43
C LYS A 91 -7.20 0.48 -17.52
N ILE A 92 -5.90 0.22 -17.41
CA ILE A 92 -5.38 -0.95 -16.69
C ILE A 92 -5.64 -0.87 -15.19
N PHE A 93 -5.37 0.27 -14.55
CA PHE A 93 -5.68 0.44 -13.13
C PHE A 93 -7.18 0.48 -12.83
N SER A 94 -8.02 0.97 -13.76
CA SER A 94 -9.48 0.89 -13.62
C SER A 94 -9.96 -0.56 -13.58
N ILE A 95 -9.44 -1.42 -14.46
CA ILE A 95 -9.70 -2.87 -14.43
C ILE A 95 -9.25 -3.47 -13.09
N PHE A 96 -8.06 -3.10 -12.61
CA PHE A 96 -7.54 -3.59 -11.33
C PHE A 96 -8.42 -3.23 -10.14
N TRP A 97 -8.99 -2.02 -10.11
CA TRP A 97 -9.83 -1.56 -9.00
C TRP A 97 -11.30 -1.98 -9.11
N THR A 98 -11.73 -2.49 -10.27
CA THR A 98 -13.12 -2.93 -10.49
C THR A 98 -13.41 -4.25 -9.77
N ARG A 99 -14.49 -4.28 -9.00
CA ARG A 99 -14.94 -5.46 -8.24
C ARG A 99 -16.02 -6.23 -8.99
N GLY A 100 -15.93 -7.56 -8.94
CA GLY A 100 -16.90 -8.49 -9.50
C GLY A 100 -16.55 -8.95 -10.92
N GLU A 101 -16.69 -10.25 -11.17
CA GLU A 101 -16.34 -10.92 -12.43
C GLU A 101 -17.02 -10.27 -13.65
N ASN A 102 -18.34 -10.09 -13.56
CA ASN A 102 -19.14 -9.53 -14.66
C ASN A 102 -18.72 -8.09 -15.02
N ASN A 103 -18.31 -7.30 -14.03
CA ASN A 103 -17.88 -5.91 -14.24
C ASN A 103 -16.48 -5.85 -14.86
N VAL A 104 -15.58 -6.74 -14.44
CA VAL A 104 -14.25 -6.86 -15.06
C VAL A 104 -14.39 -7.32 -16.52
N PHE A 105 -15.22 -8.35 -16.77
CA PHE A 105 -15.43 -8.87 -18.11
C PHE A 105 -16.10 -7.87 -19.04
N SER A 106 -17.03 -7.05 -18.55
CA SER A 106 -17.63 -5.98 -19.35
C SER A 106 -16.61 -4.90 -19.74
N LEU A 107 -15.68 -4.55 -18.84
CA LEU A 107 -14.63 -3.56 -19.12
C LEU A 107 -13.61 -4.01 -20.18
N VAL A 108 -13.35 -5.33 -20.26
CA VAL A 108 -12.40 -5.89 -21.23
C VAL A 108 -13.07 -6.57 -22.43
N ASN A 109 -14.40 -6.47 -22.55
CA ASN A 109 -15.23 -7.18 -23.53
C ASN A 109 -14.95 -8.70 -23.58
N ALA A 110 -14.72 -9.34 -22.43
CA ALA A 110 -14.49 -10.77 -22.33
C ALA A 110 -15.78 -11.57 -22.52
N SER A 111 -15.67 -12.74 -23.17
CA SER A 111 -16.79 -13.68 -23.34
C SER A 111 -16.98 -14.64 -22.16
N GLY A 112 -16.07 -14.61 -21.18
CA GLY A 112 -16.08 -15.51 -20.02
C GLY A 112 -15.54 -16.90 -20.33
N SER A 113 -14.59 -16.98 -21.27
CA SER A 113 -13.88 -18.21 -21.59
C SER A 113 -13.12 -18.77 -20.37
N MET A 114 -12.68 -20.03 -20.43
CA MET A 114 -11.92 -20.64 -19.33
C MET A 114 -10.61 -19.89 -19.05
N GLU A 115 -9.97 -19.32 -20.08
CA GLU A 115 -8.78 -18.50 -19.95
C GLU A 115 -9.07 -17.15 -19.28
N ASP A 116 -10.16 -16.48 -19.66
CA ASP A 116 -10.59 -15.22 -19.03
C ASP A 116 -10.87 -15.41 -17.53
N LYS A 117 -11.52 -16.53 -17.17
CA LYS A 117 -11.78 -16.88 -15.78
C LYS A 117 -10.51 -17.18 -14.99
N GLY A 118 -9.54 -17.85 -15.61
CA GLY A 118 -8.23 -18.09 -15.01
C GLY A 118 -7.48 -16.79 -14.73
N ALA A 119 -7.49 -15.84 -15.67
CA ALA A 119 -6.89 -14.52 -15.50
C ALA A 119 -7.65 -13.71 -14.43
N TYR A 120 -8.98 -13.74 -14.42
CA TYR A 120 -9.78 -13.08 -13.39
C TYR A 120 -9.49 -13.62 -11.99
N LEU A 121 -9.30 -14.93 -11.83
CA LEU A 121 -8.95 -15.52 -10.54
C LEU A 121 -7.64 -14.94 -9.99
N GLN A 122 -6.61 -14.79 -10.83
CA GLN A 122 -5.34 -14.18 -10.42
C GLN A 122 -5.53 -12.72 -10.00
N LEU A 123 -6.30 -11.96 -10.79
CA LEU A 123 -6.63 -10.58 -10.45
C LEU A 123 -7.38 -10.52 -9.11
N TYR A 124 -8.41 -11.35 -8.93
CA TYR A 124 -9.23 -11.40 -7.73
C TYR A 124 -8.41 -11.71 -6.48
N ILE A 125 -7.45 -12.64 -6.55
CA ILE A 125 -6.54 -12.92 -5.43
C ILE A 125 -5.77 -11.65 -5.02
N VAL A 126 -5.22 -10.89 -5.97
CA VAL A 126 -4.48 -9.66 -5.65
C VAL A 126 -5.41 -8.56 -5.14
N GLN A 127 -6.62 -8.46 -5.68
CA GLN A 127 -7.65 -7.55 -5.19
C GLN A 127 -7.99 -7.83 -3.71
N VAL A 128 -8.17 -9.10 -3.35
CA VAL A 128 -8.38 -9.52 -1.95
C VAL A 128 -7.16 -9.21 -1.09
N ILE A 129 -5.94 -9.47 -1.57
CA ILE A 129 -4.71 -9.10 -0.86
C ILE A 129 -4.66 -7.59 -0.63
N SER A 130 -5.05 -6.78 -1.61
CA SER A 130 -5.13 -5.32 -1.48
C SER A 130 -6.06 -4.91 -0.33
N ASP A 131 -7.24 -5.54 -0.24
CA ASP A 131 -8.22 -5.24 0.80
C ASP A 131 -7.67 -5.58 2.19
N TRP A 132 -6.99 -6.73 2.32
CA TRP A 132 -6.30 -7.10 3.57
C TRP A 132 -5.15 -6.17 3.92
N LEU A 133 -4.35 -5.74 2.94
CA LEU A 133 -3.25 -4.80 3.16
C LEU A 133 -3.77 -3.44 3.68
N MET A 134 -4.92 -2.97 3.18
CA MET A 134 -5.56 -1.75 3.67
C MET A 134 -6.00 -1.89 5.14
N ILE A 135 -6.64 -3.00 5.49
CA ILE A 135 -7.06 -3.30 6.88
C ILE A 135 -5.83 -3.40 7.80
N ILE A 136 -4.86 -4.23 7.42
CA ILE A 136 -3.69 -4.55 8.25
C ILE A 136 -2.74 -3.35 8.36
N GLY A 137 -2.68 -2.48 7.35
CA GLY A 137 -1.77 -1.33 7.32
C GLY A 137 -1.92 -0.40 8.53
N PHE A 138 -3.16 -0.13 8.95
CA PHE A 138 -3.43 0.65 10.16
C PHE A 138 -2.87 -0.03 11.41
N TRP A 139 -3.13 -1.34 11.56
CA TRP A 139 -2.66 -2.12 12.70
C TRP A 139 -1.13 -2.21 12.76
N VAL A 140 -0.46 -2.34 11.62
CA VAL A 140 1.02 -2.37 11.56
C VAL A 140 1.58 -1.08 12.17
N VAL A 141 1.07 0.09 11.78
CA VAL A 141 1.52 1.37 12.32
C VAL A 141 1.24 1.47 13.82
N PHE A 142 0.04 1.06 14.26
CA PHE A 142 -0.34 1.04 15.67
C PHE A 142 0.60 0.15 16.51
N PHE A 143 0.87 -1.08 16.07
CA PHE A 143 1.75 -2.01 16.78
C PHE A 143 3.22 -1.56 16.74
N THR A 144 3.67 -0.92 15.67
CA THR A 144 4.99 -0.29 15.62
C THR A 144 5.09 0.83 16.66
N ALA A 145 4.11 1.73 16.73
CA ALA A 145 4.07 2.80 17.73
C ALA A 145 4.04 2.26 19.17
N LEU A 146 3.23 1.22 19.43
CA LEU A 146 3.16 0.53 20.72
C LEU A 146 4.51 -0.08 21.12
N SER A 147 5.16 -0.78 20.18
CA SER A 147 6.47 -1.40 20.41
C SER A 147 7.52 -0.34 20.77
N TYR A 148 7.50 0.80 20.09
CA TYR A 148 8.38 1.91 20.38
C TYR A 148 8.17 2.53 21.76
N ALA A 149 6.91 2.74 22.17
CA ALA A 149 6.60 3.25 23.50
C ALA A 149 7.16 2.33 24.60
N PHE A 150 7.10 1.01 24.39
CA PHE A 150 7.65 0.02 25.31
C PHE A 150 9.19 0.08 25.38
N ILE A 151 9.87 0.17 24.23
CA ILE A 151 11.33 0.29 24.16
C ILE A 151 11.81 1.57 24.85
N GLN A 152 11.14 2.70 24.61
CA GLN A 152 11.54 4.00 25.17
C GLN A 152 11.35 4.05 26.69
N THR A 153 10.24 3.53 27.21
CA THR A 153 9.98 3.50 28.66
C THR A 153 11.03 2.69 29.43
N LYS A 154 11.51 1.58 28.85
CA LYS A 154 12.57 0.77 29.47
C LYS A 154 13.94 1.44 29.45
N ARG A 155 14.18 2.38 28.54
CA ARG A 155 15.45 3.12 28.44
C ARG A 155 15.52 4.29 29.43
N ASP A 156 14.40 4.97 29.65
CA ASP A 156 14.37 6.21 30.44
C ASP A 156 14.23 5.99 31.95
N VAL A 157 13.86 4.79 32.42
CA VAL A 157 13.60 4.53 33.84
C VAL A 157 14.10 3.15 34.28
N MET A 158 14.82 3.10 35.40
CA MET A 158 15.36 1.85 35.99
C MET A 158 14.25 0.91 36.50
N GLN A 159 13.02 1.41 36.67
CA GLN A 159 11.80 0.66 36.96
C GLN A 159 10.69 1.12 36.02
N PHE A 160 9.86 0.18 35.54
CA PHE A 160 8.78 0.48 34.59
C PHE A 160 7.78 1.48 35.18
N ASN A 161 7.70 2.67 34.60
CA ASN A 161 6.74 3.71 34.99
C ASN A 161 5.56 3.71 34.01
N LEU A 162 4.38 3.30 34.50
CA LEU A 162 3.16 3.23 33.70
C LEU A 162 2.74 4.59 33.11
N ILE A 163 2.91 5.68 33.86
CA ILE A 163 2.56 7.04 33.38
C ILE A 163 3.47 7.43 32.22
N SER A 164 4.78 7.20 32.35
CA SER A 164 5.75 7.46 31.28
C SER A 164 5.44 6.64 30.02
N PHE A 165 5.09 5.35 30.20
CA PHE A 165 4.64 4.50 29.10
C PHE A 165 3.41 5.05 28.38
N LEU A 166 2.37 5.45 29.11
CA LEU A 166 1.15 5.98 28.51
C LEU A 166 1.41 7.28 27.74
N VAL A 167 2.26 8.17 28.26
CA VAL A 167 2.64 9.41 27.57
C VAL A 167 3.37 9.09 26.27
N TRP A 168 4.38 8.21 26.30
CA TRP A 168 5.11 7.81 25.10
C TRP A 168 4.22 7.06 24.09
N LEU A 169 3.27 6.27 24.58
CA LEU A 169 2.29 5.58 23.73
C LEU A 169 1.41 6.56 22.96
N ILE A 170 0.88 7.58 23.65
CA ILE A 170 0.05 8.61 23.04
C ILE A 170 0.86 9.38 21.98
N ILE A 171 2.07 9.84 22.34
CA ILE A 171 2.94 10.59 21.42
C ILE A 171 3.29 9.74 20.18
N ALA A 172 3.69 8.48 20.37
CA ALA A 172 4.06 7.59 19.27
C ALA A 172 2.88 7.29 18.34
N ASN A 173 1.66 7.13 18.89
CA ASN A 173 0.46 6.90 18.08
C ASN A 173 0.02 8.14 17.32
N ILE A 174 0.14 9.34 17.90
CA ILE A 174 -0.15 10.59 17.17
C ILE A 174 0.80 10.72 15.97
N ILE A 175 2.10 10.53 16.19
CA ILE A 175 3.10 10.58 15.10
C ILE A 175 2.82 9.51 14.05
N GLY A 176 2.59 8.26 14.48
CA GLY A 176 2.26 7.15 13.59
C GLY A 176 1.02 7.43 12.74
N TYR A 177 -0.04 7.96 13.35
CA TYR A 177 -1.28 8.34 12.67
C TYR A 177 -1.04 9.39 11.58
N PHE A 178 -0.32 10.48 11.89
CA PHE A 178 0.00 11.51 10.90
C PHE A 178 0.82 10.96 9.73
N VAL A 179 1.81 10.12 10.04
CA VAL A 179 2.67 9.51 9.03
C VAL A 179 1.89 8.54 8.17
N TYR A 180 1.00 7.73 8.75
CA TYR A 180 0.11 6.83 8.02
C TYR A 180 -0.86 7.60 7.12
N PHE A 181 -1.42 8.71 7.62
CA PHE A 181 -2.30 9.56 6.81
C PHE A 181 -1.58 10.12 5.58
N LEU A 182 -0.37 10.66 5.76
CA LEU A 182 0.45 11.14 4.64
C LEU A 182 0.85 10.00 3.70
N TRP A 183 1.26 8.86 4.25
CA TRP A 183 1.56 7.65 3.49
C TRP A 183 0.38 7.25 2.61
N ALA A 184 -0.84 7.22 3.16
CA ALA A 184 -2.05 6.81 2.46
C ALA A 184 -2.42 7.76 1.32
N LYS A 185 -2.22 9.07 1.50
CA LYS A 185 -2.44 10.06 0.43
C LYS A 185 -1.47 9.87 -0.74
N ILE A 186 -0.19 9.62 -0.46
CA ILE A 186 0.79 9.34 -1.52
C ILE A 186 0.52 7.98 -2.18
N ALA A 187 0.18 6.96 -1.39
CA ALA A 187 -0.17 5.64 -1.89
C ALA A 187 -1.40 5.69 -2.80
N THR A 188 -2.42 6.50 -2.47
CA THR A 188 -3.60 6.72 -3.33
C THR A 188 -3.20 7.13 -4.75
N LEU A 189 -2.26 8.06 -4.86
CA LEU A 189 -1.77 8.54 -6.16
C LEU A 189 -0.99 7.46 -6.91
N ALA A 190 -0.08 6.76 -6.23
CA ALA A 190 0.75 5.73 -6.85
C ALA A 190 -0.02 4.46 -7.25
N LEU A 191 -1.13 4.19 -6.55
CA LEU A 191 -2.04 3.09 -6.84
C LEU A 191 -3.07 3.42 -7.93
N PHE A 192 -3.11 4.68 -8.40
CA PHE A 192 -4.06 5.15 -9.41
C PHE A 192 -5.50 4.75 -9.08
N ILE A 193 -5.91 4.98 -7.83
CA ILE A 193 -7.25 4.64 -7.36
C ILE A 193 -8.28 5.53 -8.06
N PRO A 194 -9.28 4.97 -8.78
CA PRO A 194 -10.31 5.77 -9.41
C PRO A 194 -11.30 6.32 -8.37
N ASP A 195 -11.63 7.60 -8.50
CA ASP A 195 -12.74 8.31 -7.85
C ASP A 195 -12.80 8.27 -6.30
N SER A 196 -11.72 7.84 -5.64
CA SER A 196 -11.65 7.73 -4.17
C SER A 196 -10.23 7.87 -3.66
N ASP A 197 -10.07 8.09 -2.36
CA ASP A 197 -8.81 7.91 -1.66
C ASP A 197 -8.71 6.55 -0.93
N LEU A 198 -7.47 6.16 -0.64
CA LEU A 198 -7.16 4.89 0.04
C LEU A 198 -7.79 4.84 1.44
N ILE A 199 -7.95 5.99 2.11
CA ILE A 199 -8.54 6.06 3.45
C ILE A 199 -10.04 5.76 3.40
N SER A 200 -10.79 6.36 2.47
CA SER A 200 -12.21 6.08 2.27
C SER A 200 -12.42 4.62 1.89
N LYS A 201 -11.61 4.11 0.95
CA LYS A 201 -11.64 2.68 0.59
C LYS A 201 -11.35 1.76 1.77
N ALA A 202 -10.37 2.08 2.61
CA ALA A 202 -10.08 1.29 3.80
C ALA A 202 -11.29 1.25 4.75
N ILE A 203 -11.97 2.39 4.97
CA ILE A 203 -13.17 2.46 5.81
C ILE A 203 -14.30 1.61 5.23
N GLU A 204 -14.57 1.70 3.93
CA GLU A 204 -15.56 0.87 3.24
C GLU A 204 -15.27 -0.62 3.41
N THR A 205 -14.02 -1.03 3.16
CA THR A 205 -13.58 -2.42 3.32
C THR A 205 -13.75 -2.89 4.78
N TYR A 206 -13.44 -2.05 5.76
CA TYR A 206 -13.67 -2.37 7.18
C TYR A 206 -15.16 -2.56 7.51
N GLN A 207 -16.04 -1.72 6.96
CA GLN A 207 -17.48 -1.84 7.18
C GLN A 207 -18.05 -3.11 6.56
N ILE A 208 -17.55 -3.50 5.39
CA ILE A 208 -17.95 -4.76 4.74
C ILE A 208 -17.45 -5.96 5.55
N ALA A 209 -16.21 -5.93 6.06
CA ALA A 209 -15.64 -7.06 6.81
C ALA A 209 -16.29 -7.30 8.18
N LEU A 210 -16.99 -6.30 8.75
CA LEU A 210 -17.67 -6.38 10.04
C LEU A 210 -19.15 -6.81 9.93
N ASN A 211 -19.70 -6.84 8.71
CA ASN A 211 -21.07 -7.29 8.42
C ASN A 211 -21.07 -8.71 7.84
#